data_AF-A0A925W6U7-F1
#
_entry.id   AF-A0A925W6U7-F1
#
_cell.length_a   1.000
_cell.length_b   1.000
_cell.length_c   1.000
_cell.angle_alpha   90.00
_cell.angle_beta   90.00
_cell.angle_gamma   90.00
#
_symmetry.space_group_name_H-M   'P 1'
#
loop_
_entity.id
_entity.type
_entity.pdbx_description
1 polymer ?
#
loop_
_entity_poly.entity_id
_entity_poly.type
_entity_poly.pdbx_seq_one_letter_code
_entity_poly.pdbx_strand_id
1 'polypeptide(L)'
;MASWSDLRTRHRDELRDHVRRAAVELVVERGIAGASMSQLAQRSGVPRATVYTYYRTVEHALADWLDAEVGAFRAELSAVLAGLDDPLDRLGAYLAAQCRVFAGAGPGLGGAGAAAAGPPGP
;
A
#
# COMPACT_ATOMS: atom_id res chain seq x y z
N MET A 1 16.07 14.16 -22.50
CA MET A 1 17.05 14.27 -21.39
C MET A 1 16.26 14.46 -20.11
N ALA A 2 16.36 13.54 -19.15
CA ALA A 2 15.58 13.62 -17.90
C ALA A 2 15.92 14.93 -17.16
N SER A 3 14.88 15.66 -16.77
CA SER A 3 15.04 16.92 -16.07
C SER A 3 15.51 16.67 -14.63
N TRP A 4 16.30 17.59 -14.06
CA TRP A 4 16.68 17.58 -12.65
C TRP A 4 15.47 17.53 -11.68
N SER A 5 14.30 18.00 -12.14
CA SER A 5 13.04 17.87 -11.42
C SER A 5 12.58 16.42 -11.31
N ASP A 6 12.74 15.61 -12.36
CA ASP A 6 12.23 14.23 -12.42
C ASP A 6 13.04 13.30 -11.50
N LEU A 7 14.36 13.49 -11.45
CA LEU A 7 15.23 12.75 -10.54
C LEU A 7 14.93 13.06 -9.07
N ARG A 8 14.64 14.33 -8.75
CA ARG A 8 14.24 14.74 -7.40
C ARG A 8 12.87 14.19 -6.99
N THR A 9 11.92 14.17 -7.92
CA THR A 9 10.60 13.58 -7.67
C THR A 9 10.72 12.07 -7.43
N ARG A 10 11.42 11.34 -8.31
CA ARG A 10 11.65 9.89 -8.12
C ARG A 10 12.31 9.55 -6.80
N HIS A 11 13.36 10.29 -6.43
CA HIS A 11 14.03 10.06 -5.15
C HIS A 11 13.10 10.29 -3.95
N ARG A 12 12.22 11.31 -4.02
CA ARG A 12 11.21 11.56 -2.99
C ARG A 12 10.21 10.41 -2.89
N ASP A 13 9.76 9.89 -4.02
CA ASP A 13 8.79 8.81 -4.09
C ASP A 13 9.40 7.51 -3.53
N GLU A 14 10.65 7.20 -3.90
CA GLU A 14 11.40 6.07 -3.34
C GLU A 14 11.54 6.14 -1.81
N LEU A 15 11.82 7.32 -1.26
CA LEU A 15 11.88 7.51 0.19
C LEU A 15 10.51 7.31 0.85
N ARG A 16 9.43 7.81 0.23
CA ARG A 16 8.07 7.61 0.73
C ARG A 16 7.70 6.12 0.74
N ASP A 17 8.07 5.39 -0.30
CA ASP A 17 7.81 3.95 -0.42
C ASP A 17 8.56 3.13 0.63
N HIS A 18 9.81 3.49 0.96
CA HIS A 18 10.54 2.87 2.06
C HIS A 18 9.82 3.06 3.41
N VAL A 19 9.33 4.26 3.69
CA VAL A 19 8.63 4.54 4.94
C VAL A 19 7.27 3.84 5.00
N ARG A 20 6.49 3.87 3.93
CA ARG A 20 5.18 3.20 3.82
C ARG A 20 5.29 1.69 4.05
N ARG A 21 6.24 1.02 3.40
CA ARG A 21 6.49 -0.42 3.62
C ARG A 21 6.87 -0.74 5.06
N ALA A 22 7.79 0.04 5.64
CA ALA A 22 8.18 -0.12 7.03
C ALA A 22 6.99 0.09 8.01
N ALA A 23 6.04 0.95 7.68
CA ALA A 23 4.83 1.16 8.49
C ALA A 23 3.94 -0.09 8.49
N VAL A 24 3.70 -0.69 7.32
CA VAL A 24 2.92 -1.93 7.20
C VAL A 24 3.57 -3.05 8.00
N GLU A 25 4.87 -3.28 7.82
CA GLU A 25 5.61 -4.32 8.55
C GLU A 25 5.54 -4.10 10.07
N LEU A 26 5.72 -2.85 10.53
CA LEU A 26 5.67 -2.51 11.95
C LEU A 26 4.28 -2.76 12.55
N VAL A 27 3.21 -2.41 11.81
CA VAL A 27 1.83 -2.61 12.24
C VAL A 27 1.45 -4.08 12.24
N VAL A 28 1.90 -4.87 11.25
CA VAL A 28 1.68 -6.33 11.20
C VAL A 28 2.34 -7.02 12.40
N GLU A 29 3.56 -6.63 12.76
CA GLU A 29 4.28 -7.25 13.87
C GLU A 29 3.79 -6.84 15.26
N ARG A 30 3.38 -5.57 15.44
CA ARG A 30 3.17 -4.97 16.78
C ARG A 30 1.76 -4.44 17.02
N GLY A 31 0.91 -4.48 16.00
CA GLY A 31 -0.34 -3.73 15.97
C GLY A 31 -0.10 -2.22 15.86
N ILE A 32 -1.18 -1.49 15.58
CA ILE A 32 -1.15 -0.02 15.45
C ILE A 32 -0.69 0.64 16.75
N ALA A 33 -1.27 0.25 17.88
CA ALA A 33 -0.96 0.86 19.19
C ALA A 33 0.48 0.60 19.67
N GLY A 34 1.12 -0.49 19.21
CA GLY A 34 2.50 -0.84 19.56
C GLY A 34 3.56 -0.23 18.64
N ALA A 35 3.13 0.46 17.57
CA ALA A 35 4.00 1.08 16.60
C ALA A 35 4.33 2.53 16.97
N SER A 36 5.57 2.95 16.73
CA SER A 36 6.01 4.33 17.01
C SER A 36 6.80 4.93 15.85
N MET A 37 6.80 6.27 15.76
CA MET A 37 7.55 7.01 14.75
C MET A 37 9.07 6.76 14.83
N SER A 38 9.59 6.45 16.02
CA SER A 38 11.01 6.15 16.19
C SER A 38 11.39 4.82 15.57
N GLN A 39 10.57 3.78 15.78
CA GLN A 39 10.73 2.47 15.17
C GLN A 39 10.50 2.54 13.66
N LEU A 40 9.52 3.31 13.21
CA LEU A 40 9.26 3.54 11.79
C LEU A 40 10.48 4.12 11.07
N ALA A 41 11.09 5.16 11.64
CA ALA A 41 12.30 5.76 11.07
C ALA A 41 13.49 4.79 11.08
N GLN A 42 13.66 4.02 12.16
CA GLN A 42 14.72 3.02 12.24
C GLN A 42 14.55 1.92 11.18
N ARG A 43 13.33 1.39 11.03
CA ARG A 43 13.02 0.29 10.12
C ARG A 43 13.05 0.70 8.66
N SER A 44 12.57 1.90 8.33
CA SER A 44 12.59 2.40 6.95
C SER A 44 13.99 2.70 6.41
N GLY A 45 15.00 2.83 7.29
CA GLY A 45 16.35 3.25 6.91
C GLY A 45 16.43 4.71 6.44
N VAL A 46 15.33 5.46 6.52
CA VAL A 46 15.23 6.86 6.11
C VAL A 46 15.60 7.76 7.30
N PRO A 47 16.38 8.84 7.10
CA PRO A 47 16.72 9.77 8.18
C PRO A 47 15.49 10.26 8.94
N ARG A 48 15.56 10.26 10.28
CA ARG A 48 14.43 10.64 11.16
C ARG A 48 13.79 11.95 10.73
N ALA A 49 14.59 13.00 10.52
CA ALA A 49 14.10 14.32 10.11
C ALA A 49 13.24 14.26 8.83
N THR A 50 13.64 13.44 7.86
CA THR A 50 12.91 13.21 6.61
C THR A 50 11.60 12.46 6.87
N VAL A 51 11.61 11.42 7.71
CA VAL A 51 10.38 10.70 8.09
C VAL A 51 9.37 11.62 8.76
N TYR A 52 9.81 12.44 9.73
CA TYR A 52 8.96 13.41 10.41
C TYR A 52 8.48 14.56 9.51
N THR A 53 9.17 14.80 8.39
CA THR A 53 8.73 15.77 7.38
C THR A 53 7.54 15.23 6.58
N TYR A 54 7.56 13.94 6.22
CA TYR A 54 6.49 13.32 5.43
C TYR A 54 5.32 12.85 6.28
N TYR A 55 5.59 12.30 7.47
CA TYR A 55 4.60 11.60 8.27
C TYR A 55 4.58 12.12 9.70
N ARG A 56 3.36 12.29 10.21
CA ARG A 56 3.10 12.76 11.58
C ARG A 56 2.92 11.59 12.54
N THR A 57 2.35 10.49 12.06
CA THR A 57 2.09 9.27 12.83
C THR A 57 2.32 8.04 11.94
N VAL A 58 2.36 6.86 12.55
CA VAL A 58 2.46 5.59 11.82
C VAL A 58 1.20 5.34 11.01
N GLU A 59 0.03 5.69 11.54
CA GLU A 59 -1.27 5.61 10.86
C GLU A 59 -1.32 6.48 9.61
N HIS A 60 -0.71 7.67 9.63
CA HIS A 60 -0.59 8.49 8.43
C HIS A 60 0.25 7.77 7.37
N ALA A 61 1.39 7.16 7.74
CA ALA A 61 2.20 6.39 6.78
C ALA A 61 1.46 5.14 6.26
N LEU A 62 0.65 4.50 7.10
CA LEU A 62 -0.18 3.35 6.72
C LEU A 62 -1.33 3.75 5.79
N ALA A 63 -2.02 4.85 6.09
CA ALA A 63 -3.08 5.39 5.22
C ALA A 63 -2.52 5.78 3.86
N ASP A 64 -1.34 6.40 3.84
CA ASP A 64 -0.66 6.78 2.59
C ASP A 64 -0.20 5.55 1.77
N TRP A 65 0.13 4.44 2.43
CA TRP A 65 0.33 3.15 1.76
C TRP A 65 -0.98 2.61 1.16
N LEU A 66 -2.07 2.62 1.94
CA LEU A 66 -3.39 2.17 1.49
C LEU A 66 -3.88 2.97 0.27
N ASP A 67 -3.71 4.29 0.29
CA ASP A 67 -4.10 5.16 -0.82
C ASP A 67 -3.31 4.83 -2.10
N ALA A 68 -2.01 4.57 -1.97
CA ALA A 68 -1.17 4.16 -3.10
C ALA A 68 -1.59 2.79 -3.65
N GLU A 69 -1.85 1.82 -2.77
CA GLU A 69 -2.24 0.46 -3.15
C GLU A 69 -3.62 0.45 -3.85
N VAL A 70 -4.62 1.13 -3.25
CA VAL A 70 -5.95 1.28 -3.85
C VAL A 70 -5.88 2.03 -5.17
N GLY A 71 -5.03 3.07 -5.24
CA GLY A 71 -4.78 3.82 -6.47
C GLY A 71 -4.24 2.94 -7.59
N ALA A 72 -3.24 2.11 -7.30
CA ALA A 72 -2.65 1.17 -8.26
C ALA A 72 -3.66 0.14 -8.75
N PHE A 73 -4.42 -0.48 -7.83
CA PHE A 73 -5.49 -1.43 -8.18
C PHE A 73 -6.55 -0.78 -9.08
N ARG A 74 -6.98 0.44 -8.76
CA ARG A 74 -7.95 1.19 -9.59
C ARG A 74 -7.39 1.49 -10.98
N ALA A 75 -6.12 1.83 -11.09
CA ALA A 75 -5.48 2.10 -12.38
C ALA A 75 -5.41 0.84 -13.24
N GLU A 76 -4.99 -0.29 -12.67
CA GLU A 76 -4.96 -1.59 -13.35
C GLU A 76 -6.35 -2.01 -13.82
N LEU A 77 -7.34 -1.97 -12.93
CA LEU A 77 -8.74 -2.28 -13.25
C LEU A 77 -9.28 -1.36 -14.35
N SER A 78 -9.00 -0.06 -14.27
CA SER A 78 -9.40 0.89 -15.31
C SER A 78 -8.80 0.55 -16.67
N ALA A 79 -7.53 0.13 -16.72
CA ALA A 79 -6.87 -0.27 -17.95
C ALA A 79 -7.49 -1.55 -18.54
N VAL A 80 -7.78 -2.55 -17.72
CA VAL A 80 -8.47 -3.78 -18.16
C VAL A 80 -9.85 -3.47 -18.71
N LEU A 81 -10.65 -2.68 -17.98
CA LEU A 81 -12.01 -2.33 -18.40
C LEU A 81 -12.07 -1.45 -19.66
N ALA A 82 -11.01 -0.69 -19.95
CA ALA A 82 -10.93 0.12 -21.16
C ALA A 82 -10.72 -0.71 -22.43
N GLY A 83 -10.21 -1.94 -22.30
CA GLY A 83 -10.01 -2.88 -23.41
C GLY A 83 -11.22 -3.77 -23.72
N LEU A 84 -12.35 -3.57 -23.05
CA LEU A 84 -13.55 -4.38 -23.18
C LEU A 84 -14.72 -3.52 -23.66
N ASP A 85 -15.35 -3.93 -24.76
CA ASP A 85 -16.48 -3.21 -25.36
C ASP A 85 -17.84 -3.67 -24.80
N ASP A 86 -17.98 -4.97 -24.51
CA ASP A 86 -19.24 -5.53 -24.01
C ASP A 86 -19.48 -5.22 -22.52
N PRO A 87 -20.65 -4.69 -22.14
CA PRO A 87 -20.96 -4.36 -20.74
C PRO A 87 -20.93 -5.55 -19.77
N LEU A 88 -21.31 -6.76 -20.22
CA LEU A 88 -21.28 -7.95 -19.37
C LEU A 88 -19.84 -8.44 -19.16
N ASP A 89 -18.99 -8.36 -20.18
CA ASP A 89 -17.57 -8.66 -20.04
C ASP A 89 -16.88 -7.70 -19.06
N ARG A 90 -17.22 -6.39 -19.13
CA ARG A 90 -16.73 -5.39 -18.17
C ARG A 90 -17.17 -5.69 -16.74
N LEU A 91 -18.44 -6.05 -16.53
CA LEU A 91 -18.95 -6.43 -15.22
C LEU A 91 -18.26 -7.71 -14.71
N GLY A 92 -18.09 -8.71 -15.58
CA GLY A 92 -17.39 -9.96 -15.26
C GLY A 92 -15.95 -9.72 -14.83
N ALA A 93 -15.20 -8.90 -15.58
CA ALA A 93 -13.83 -8.52 -15.25
C ALA A 93 -13.73 -7.78 -13.90
N TYR A 94 -14.68 -6.87 -13.61
CA TYR A 94 -14.76 -6.18 -12.33
C TYR A 94 -15.00 -7.14 -11.16
N LEU A 95 -15.99 -8.02 -11.28
CA LEU A 95 -16.32 -9.00 -10.23
C LEU A 95 -15.17 -9.97 -10.00
N ALA A 96 -14.51 -10.46 -11.07
CA ALA A 96 -13.34 -11.31 -10.96
C ALA A 96 -12.17 -10.61 -10.26
N ALA A 97 -11.95 -9.31 -10.52
CA ALA A 97 -10.95 -8.52 -9.80
C ALA A 97 -11.29 -8.38 -8.31
N GLN A 98 -12.55 -8.11 -7.96
CA GLN A 98 -13.01 -8.03 -6.57
C GLN A 98 -12.85 -9.37 -5.83
N CYS A 99 -13.23 -10.49 -6.46
CA CYS A 99 -13.07 -11.82 -5.87
C CYS A 99 -11.59 -12.14 -5.58
N ARG A 100 -10.65 -11.76 -6.46
CA ARG A 100 -9.21 -11.95 -6.21
C ARG A 100 -8.74 -11.17 -4.99
N VAL A 101 -9.19 -9.93 -4.81
CA VAL A 101 -8.86 -9.10 -3.64
C VAL A 101 -9.38 -9.74 -2.35
N PHE A 102 -10.66 -10.13 -2.31
CA PHE A 102 -11.25 -10.74 -1.12
C PHE A 102 -10.71 -12.13 -0.80
N ALA A 103 -10.31 -12.91 -1.81
CA ALA A 103 -9.67 -14.22 -1.62
C ALA A 103 -8.21 -14.13 -1.14
N GLY A 104 -7.67 -12.93 -0.93
CA GLY A 104 -6.25 -12.73 -0.59
C GLY A 104 -5.29 -13.08 -1.73
N ALA A 105 -5.79 -13.28 -2.94
CA ALA A 105 -5.03 -13.62 -4.15
C ALA A 105 -4.72 -12.39 -5.03
N GLY A 106 -5.08 -11.19 -4.57
CA GLY A 106 -4.78 -9.93 -5.24
C GLY A 106 -3.37 -9.41 -4.89
N PRO A 107 -2.75 -8.60 -5.76
CA PRO A 107 -1.56 -7.84 -5.38
C PRO A 107 -1.94 -6.92 -4.21
N GLY A 108 -1.11 -6.87 -3.17
CA GLY A 108 -1.15 -5.82 -2.15
C GLY A 108 -1.95 -6.08 -0.88
N LEU A 109 -3.18 -6.59 -0.94
CA LEU A 109 -4.04 -6.72 0.25
C LEU A 109 -3.96 -8.09 0.95
N GLY A 110 -3.50 -9.13 0.25
CA GLY A 110 -3.46 -10.50 0.77
C GLY A 110 -2.27 -10.84 1.67
N GLY A 111 -1.15 -10.10 1.56
CA GLY A 111 0.09 -10.45 2.26
C GLY A 111 0.10 -10.12 3.76
N ALA A 112 -0.65 -9.09 4.17
CA ALA A 112 -0.70 -8.64 5.56
C ALA A 112 -1.97 -9.13 6.30
N GLY A 113 -3.05 -9.44 5.58
CA GLY A 113 -4.34 -9.82 6.17
C GLY A 113 -4.52 -11.32 6.45
N ALA A 114 -3.79 -12.20 5.77
CA ALA A 114 -3.96 -13.65 5.91
C ALA A 114 -3.43 -14.21 7.25
N ALA A 115 -2.65 -13.45 8.02
CA ALA A 115 -2.14 -13.84 9.34
C ALA A 115 -3.04 -13.42 10.52
N ALA A 116 -4.10 -12.62 10.29
CA ALA A 116 -4.96 -12.08 11.36
C ALA A 116 -6.28 -12.83 11.55
N ALA A 117 -6.63 -13.78 10.66
CA ALA A 117 -7.80 -14.64 10.81
C ALA A 117 -7.42 -15.94 11.55
N GLY A 118 -7.07 -15.82 12.83
CA GLY A 118 -7.09 -16.98 13.73
C GLY A 118 -8.54 -17.50 13.85
N PRO A 119 -8.75 -18.83 13.94
CA PRO A 119 -10.10 -19.39 14.02
C PRO A 119 -10.86 -18.79 15.22
N PRO A 120 -12.18 -18.59 15.13
CA PRO A 120 -12.97 -18.24 16.31
C PRO A 120 -12.74 -19.32 17.37
N GLY A 121 -12.30 -18.88 18.56
CA GLY A 121 -12.18 -19.75 19.73
C GLY A 121 -13.54 -20.37 20.10
N PRO A 122 -13.52 -21.43 20.93
CA PRO A 122 -14.65 -22.33 21.15
C PRO A 122 -15.91 -21.65 21.66
#